data_AF-A0A2P5B7P9-F1
#
_entry.id   AF-A0A2P5B7P9-F1
#
_cell.length_a   1.000
_cell.length_b   1.000
_cell.length_c   1.000
_cell.angle_alpha   90.00
_cell.angle_beta   90.00
_cell.angle_gamma   90.00
#
_symmetry.space_group_name_H-M   'P 1'
#
loop_
_entity.id
_entity.type
_entity.pdbx_description
1 polymer ?
#
loop_
_entity_poly.entity_id
_entity_poly.type
_entity_poly.pdbx_seq_one_letter_code
_entity_poly.pdbx_strand_id
1 'polypeptide(L)'
;MESPPSHHGSPTPALPNNSELSSEQTSFLDQNFGSPEDVPQKAPHLLAVLRSQCSDLEGDLLRLQTSLAKSCVSWVSRSFEAKASAQRLNLDLQNLSLLTSQHGIGSKRFHGVLGRELPQLAEKVLRIEAMRSYVETTLQLEALVGDLEDAVFCFMNCQTSNMFSAKLSKSSMSTVIH
;
A
#
# COMPACT_ATOMS: atom_id res chain seq x y z
N MET A 1 81.99 -26.59 -43.75
CA MET A 1 81.65 -25.16 -43.88
C MET A 1 80.41 -24.95 -43.03
N GLU A 2 80.59 -24.58 -41.77
CA GLU A 2 79.49 -24.31 -40.85
C GLU A 2 79.69 -22.88 -40.36
N SER A 3 78.76 -22.00 -40.72
CA SER A 3 78.78 -20.59 -40.32
C SER A 3 78.36 -20.44 -38.86
N PRO A 4 78.98 -19.53 -38.09
CA PRO A 4 78.66 -19.32 -36.68
C PRO A 4 77.35 -18.53 -36.51
N PRO A 5 76.65 -18.68 -35.37
CA PRO A 5 75.40 -17.98 -35.11
C PRO A 5 75.66 -16.50 -34.79
N SER A 6 74.96 -15.62 -35.50
CA SER A 6 74.97 -14.17 -35.29
C SER A 6 74.38 -13.83 -33.92
N HIS A 7 75.17 -13.14 -33.09
CA HIS A 7 74.69 -12.51 -31.85
C HIS A 7 73.66 -11.43 -32.17
N HIS A 8 72.39 -11.68 -31.87
CA HIS A 8 71.38 -10.63 -31.77
C HIS A 8 71.62 -9.85 -30.48
N GLY A 9 72.29 -8.70 -30.60
CA GLY A 9 72.28 -7.67 -29.57
C GLY A 9 70.86 -7.16 -29.38
N SER A 10 70.36 -7.22 -28.14
CA SER A 10 69.11 -6.55 -27.74
C SER A 10 69.20 -5.06 -28.05
N PRO A 11 68.16 -4.43 -28.63
CA PRO A 11 68.18 -3.01 -28.89
C PRO A 11 68.19 -2.27 -27.55
N THR A 12 69.28 -1.55 -27.27
CA THR A 12 69.29 -0.52 -26.24
C THR A 12 68.13 0.44 -26.52
N PRO A 13 67.22 0.70 -25.55
CA PRO A 13 66.13 1.65 -25.75
C PRO A 13 66.75 3.01 -26.09
N ALA A 14 66.51 3.49 -27.31
CA ALA A 14 66.95 4.81 -27.72
C ALA A 14 66.24 5.84 -26.85
N LEU A 15 67.01 6.74 -26.24
CA LEU A 15 66.44 7.88 -25.52
C LEU A 15 65.60 8.70 -26.52
N PRO A 16 64.38 9.13 -26.15
CA PRO A 16 63.55 9.96 -27.00
C PRO A 16 64.30 11.24 -27.37
N ASN A 17 64.13 11.71 -28.61
CA ASN A 17 64.75 12.95 -29.03
C ASN A 17 64.17 14.11 -28.20
N ASN A 18 64.99 15.07 -27.78
CA ASN A 18 64.51 16.22 -26.99
C ASN A 18 63.40 17.02 -27.70
N SER A 19 63.33 16.94 -29.03
CA SER A 19 62.27 17.55 -29.85
C SER A 19 60.90 16.85 -29.76
N GLU A 20 60.85 15.64 -29.21
CA GLU A 20 59.63 14.85 -29.02
C GLU A 20 59.00 15.07 -27.63
N LEU A 21 59.69 15.78 -26.73
CA LEU A 21 59.19 16.06 -25.40
C LEU A 21 58.22 17.25 -25.42
N SER A 22 57.07 17.08 -24.78
CA SER A 22 56.13 18.16 -24.49
C SER A 22 56.78 19.22 -23.59
N SER A 23 56.34 20.48 -23.72
CA SER A 23 56.75 21.60 -22.85
C SER A 23 56.53 21.30 -21.36
N GLU A 24 55.52 20.50 -21.02
CA GLU A 24 55.23 20.10 -19.64
C GLU A 24 56.23 19.06 -19.13
N GLN A 25 56.66 18.15 -20.00
CA GLN A 25 57.63 17.11 -19.68
C GLN A 25 59.04 17.70 -19.49
N THR A 26 59.42 18.65 -20.34
CA THR A 26 60.67 19.40 -20.20
C THR A 26 60.67 20.25 -18.93
N SER A 27 59.61 21.00 -18.66
CA SER A 27 59.47 21.77 -17.41
C SER A 27 59.52 20.87 -16.16
N PHE A 28 58.90 19.69 -16.22
CA PHE A 28 58.96 18.72 -15.12
C PHE A 28 60.38 18.16 -14.92
N LEU A 29 61.09 17.84 -16.00
CA LEU A 29 62.47 17.37 -15.93
C LEU A 29 63.41 18.45 -15.39
N ASP A 30 63.28 19.69 -15.86
CA ASP A 30 64.07 20.84 -15.40
C ASP A 30 63.84 21.13 -13.90
N GLN A 31 62.60 20.98 -13.41
CA GLN A 31 62.27 21.16 -12.00
C GLN A 31 62.88 20.06 -11.10
N ASN A 32 63.06 18.85 -11.62
CA ASN A 32 63.56 17.71 -10.83
C ASN A 32 65.07 17.46 -10.99
N PHE A 33 65.66 17.88 -12.12
CA PHE A 33 67.03 17.60 -12.51
C PHE A 33 67.78 18.87 -12.99
N GLY A 34 67.84 19.89 -12.14
CA GLY A 34 68.51 21.16 -12.45
C GLY A 34 70.04 21.10 -12.43
N SER A 35 70.63 20.14 -11.71
CA SER A 35 72.08 19.90 -11.67
C SER A 35 72.42 18.48 -12.15
N PRO A 36 73.57 18.25 -12.83
CA PRO A 36 73.99 16.91 -13.24
C PRO A 36 74.15 15.93 -12.06
N GLU A 37 74.42 16.39 -10.83
CA GLU A 37 74.44 15.52 -9.66
C GLU A 37 73.05 15.08 -9.16
N ASP A 38 71.98 15.78 -9.55
CA ASP A 38 70.60 15.45 -9.16
C ASP A 38 70.11 14.16 -9.82
N VAL A 39 70.64 13.82 -11.00
CA VAL A 39 70.23 12.64 -11.77
C VAL A 39 70.49 11.34 -10.98
N PRO A 40 71.72 11.03 -10.51
CA PRO A 40 71.95 9.81 -9.73
C PRO A 40 71.28 9.83 -8.36
N GLN A 41 71.04 11.02 -7.77
CA GLN A 41 70.56 11.12 -6.38
C GLN A 41 69.02 11.18 -6.27
N LYS A 42 68.34 11.94 -7.14
CA LYS A 42 66.88 12.13 -7.10
C LYS A 42 66.11 11.19 -8.03
N ALA A 43 66.69 10.75 -9.15
CA ALA A 43 65.98 9.87 -10.10
C ALA A 43 65.44 8.58 -9.46
N PRO A 44 66.19 7.83 -8.62
CA PRO A 44 65.64 6.61 -8.03
C PRO A 44 64.48 6.89 -7.07
N HIS A 45 64.53 8.00 -6.33
CA HIS A 45 63.44 8.42 -5.44
C HIS A 45 62.20 8.83 -6.25
N LEU A 46 62.37 9.65 -7.28
CA LEU A 46 61.27 10.07 -8.16
C LEU A 46 60.59 8.88 -8.83
N LEU A 47 61.39 7.93 -9.32
CA LEU A 47 60.89 6.70 -9.92
C LEU A 47 60.14 5.83 -8.91
N ALA A 48 60.58 5.75 -7.66
CA ALA A 48 59.86 5.05 -6.60
C ALA A 48 58.50 5.71 -6.30
N VAL A 49 58.45 7.04 -6.22
CA VAL A 49 57.20 7.80 -6.00
C VAL A 49 56.24 7.61 -7.18
N LEU A 50 56.71 7.76 -8.41
CA LEU A 50 55.88 7.58 -9.60
C LEU A 50 55.34 6.14 -9.69
N ARG A 51 56.17 5.13 -9.36
CA ARG A 51 55.70 3.74 -9.30
C ARG A 51 54.63 3.52 -8.24
N SER A 52 54.80 4.12 -7.04
CA SER A 52 53.78 4.06 -6.00
C SER A 52 52.48 4.69 -6.48
N GLN A 53 52.54 5.90 -7.02
CA GLN A 53 51.36 6.62 -7.51
C GLN A 53 50.66 5.88 -8.65
N CYS A 54 51.41 5.28 -9.58
CA CYS A 54 50.84 4.43 -10.63
C CYS A 54 50.16 3.20 -10.05
N SER A 55 50.78 2.53 -9.07
CA SER A 55 50.21 1.36 -8.39
C SER A 55 48.94 1.72 -7.61
N ASP A 56 48.92 2.86 -6.93
CA ASP A 56 47.77 3.35 -6.18
C ASP A 56 46.61 3.69 -7.14
N LEU A 57 46.92 4.38 -8.24
CA LEU A 57 45.94 4.71 -9.28
C LEU A 57 45.37 3.46 -9.95
N GLU A 58 46.19 2.46 -10.22
CA GLU A 58 45.74 1.17 -10.77
C GLU A 58 44.82 0.43 -9.78
N GLY A 59 45.14 0.47 -8.49
CA GLY A 59 44.29 -0.07 -7.42
C GLY A 59 42.94 0.65 -7.33
N ASP A 60 42.94 1.98 -7.41
CA ASP A 60 41.73 2.80 -7.40
C ASP A 60 40.86 2.55 -8.64
N LEU A 61 41.47 2.40 -9.82
CA LEU A 61 40.78 2.10 -11.07
C LEU A 61 40.11 0.71 -10.99
N LEU A 62 40.82 -0.31 -10.51
CA LEU A 62 40.26 -1.65 -10.30
C LEU A 62 39.10 -1.64 -9.28
N ARG A 63 39.24 -0.86 -8.20
CA ARG A 63 38.18 -0.69 -7.20
C ARG A 63 36.95 -0.02 -7.80
N LEU A 64 37.15 1.03 -8.59
CA LEU A 64 36.08 1.74 -9.28
C LEU A 64 35.37 0.82 -10.29
N GLN A 65 36.11 0.09 -11.10
CA GLN A 65 35.57 -0.88 -12.06
C GLN A 65 34.72 -1.94 -11.35
N THR A 66 35.22 -2.49 -10.24
CA THR A 66 34.50 -3.50 -9.45
C THR A 66 33.22 -2.93 -8.82
N SER A 67 33.28 -1.70 -8.30
CA SER A 67 32.12 -1.01 -7.72
C SER A 67 31.05 -0.72 -8.78
N LEU A 68 31.47 -0.26 -9.96
CA LEU A 68 30.59 0.01 -11.08
C LEU A 68 29.91 -1.29 -11.56
N ALA A 69 30.67 -2.37 -11.71
CA ALA A 69 30.12 -3.67 -12.10
C ALA A 69 29.06 -4.17 -11.10
N LYS A 70 29.34 -4.09 -9.79
CA LYS A 70 28.38 -4.44 -8.73
C LYS A 70 27.11 -3.58 -8.80
N SER A 71 27.28 -2.27 -9.00
CA SER A 71 26.17 -1.32 -9.10
C SER A 71 25.30 -1.60 -10.33
N CYS A 72 25.92 -1.88 -11.49
CA CYS A 72 25.21 -2.27 -12.70
C CYS A 72 24.41 -3.56 -12.50
N VAL A 73 25.02 -4.61 -11.93
CA VAL A 73 24.31 -5.88 -11.66
C VAL A 73 23.12 -5.65 -10.72
N SER A 74 23.31 -4.88 -9.64
CA SER A 74 22.23 -4.56 -8.71
C SER A 74 21.10 -3.77 -9.40
N TRP A 75 21.44 -2.77 -10.21
CA TRP A 75 20.46 -1.97 -10.95
C TRP A 75 19.67 -2.84 -11.93
N VAL A 76 20.35 -3.72 -12.67
CA VAL A 76 19.72 -4.66 -13.60
C VAL A 76 18.76 -5.59 -12.85
N SER A 77 19.18 -6.23 -11.75
CA SER A 77 18.31 -7.09 -10.94
C SER A 77 17.06 -6.36 -10.47
N ARG A 78 17.23 -5.16 -9.90
CA ARG A 78 16.12 -4.36 -9.40
C ARG A 78 15.19 -3.88 -10.52
N SER A 79 15.72 -3.62 -11.71
CA SER A 79 14.93 -3.26 -12.89
C SER A 79 14.06 -4.42 -13.38
N PHE A 80 14.59 -5.65 -13.36
CA PHE A 80 13.84 -6.84 -13.71
C PHE A 80 12.74 -7.15 -12.69
N GLU A 81 13.06 -7.05 -11.39
CA GLU A 81 12.07 -7.20 -10.33
C GLU A 81 10.94 -6.17 -10.44
N ALA A 82 11.28 -4.89 -10.67
CA ALA A 82 10.31 -3.82 -10.86
C ALA A 82 9.43 -4.05 -12.09
N LYS A 83 10.01 -4.53 -13.20
CA LYS A 83 9.27 -4.89 -14.40
C LYS A 83 8.32 -6.06 -14.14
N ALA A 84 8.79 -7.10 -13.46
CA ALA A 84 7.97 -8.25 -13.09
C ALA A 84 6.82 -7.85 -12.16
N SER A 85 7.06 -6.97 -11.17
CA SER A 85 6.00 -6.47 -10.30
C SER A 85 4.98 -5.63 -11.06
N ALA A 86 5.43 -4.76 -11.98
CA ALA A 86 4.52 -3.98 -12.82
C ALA A 86 3.66 -4.87 -13.72
N GLN A 87 4.23 -5.94 -14.28
CA GLN A 87 3.49 -6.93 -15.06
C GLN A 87 2.46 -7.68 -14.21
N ARG A 88 2.82 -8.10 -12.99
CA ARG A 88 1.87 -8.72 -12.04
C ARG A 88 0.71 -7.79 -11.71
N LEU A 89 1.00 -6.54 -11.35
CA LEU A 89 -0.03 -5.54 -11.07
C LEU A 89 -0.97 -5.32 -12.27
N ASN A 90 -0.43 -5.29 -13.49
CA ASN A 90 -1.26 -5.16 -14.69
C ASN A 90 -2.20 -6.36 -14.86
N LEU A 91 -1.71 -7.59 -14.62
CA LEU A 91 -2.55 -8.79 -14.64
C LEU A 91 -3.62 -8.77 -13.54
N ASP A 92 -3.27 -8.36 -12.33
CA ASP A 92 -4.20 -8.25 -11.21
C ASP A 92 -5.29 -7.21 -11.50
N LEU A 93 -4.92 -6.06 -12.07
CA LEU A 93 -5.87 -5.04 -12.51
C LEU A 93 -6.77 -5.53 -13.65
N GLN A 94 -6.23 -6.28 -14.61
CA GLN A 94 -7.04 -6.90 -15.66
C GLN A 94 -8.03 -7.91 -15.07
N ASN A 95 -7.60 -8.75 -14.13
CA ASN A 95 -8.49 -9.69 -13.44
C ASN A 95 -9.57 -8.97 -12.64
N LEU A 96 -9.21 -7.91 -11.91
CA LEU A 96 -10.18 -7.09 -11.18
C LEU A 96 -11.16 -6.40 -12.13
N SER A 97 -10.68 -5.89 -13.26
CA SER A 97 -11.51 -5.34 -14.34
C SER A 97 -12.44 -6.41 -14.91
N LEU A 98 -11.98 -7.64 -15.14
CA LEU A 98 -12.86 -8.74 -15.58
C LEU A 98 -13.91 -9.12 -14.53
N LEU A 99 -13.61 -8.98 -13.25
CA LEU A 99 -14.57 -9.23 -12.16
C LEU A 99 -15.60 -8.11 -12.02
N THR A 100 -15.17 -6.87 -12.16
CA THR A 100 -15.99 -5.67 -11.91
C THR A 100 -16.64 -5.09 -13.17
N SER A 101 -16.15 -5.45 -14.36
CA SER A 101 -16.72 -5.00 -15.63
C SER A 101 -18.17 -5.46 -15.76
N GLN A 102 -19.00 -4.61 -16.34
CA GLN A 102 -20.43 -4.80 -16.51
C GLN A 102 -20.80 -6.12 -17.22
N HIS A 103 -19.88 -6.72 -17.98
CA HIS A 103 -20.04 -7.99 -18.70
C HIS A 103 -19.32 -9.19 -18.06
N GLY A 104 -18.63 -8.98 -16.93
CA GLY A 104 -17.86 -9.99 -16.22
C GLY A 104 -18.70 -11.02 -15.45
N ILE A 105 -18.10 -12.18 -15.14
CA ILE A 105 -18.71 -13.25 -14.32
C ILE A 105 -19.12 -12.73 -12.93
N GLY A 106 -18.37 -11.77 -12.38
CA GLY A 106 -18.71 -11.08 -11.12
C GLY A 106 -19.91 -10.15 -11.24
N SER A 107 -20.03 -9.44 -12.37
CA SER A 107 -21.15 -8.52 -12.64
C SER A 107 -22.51 -9.23 -12.66
N LYS A 108 -22.63 -10.46 -13.19
CA LYS A 108 -23.92 -11.18 -13.14
C LYS A 108 -24.40 -11.46 -11.71
N ARG A 109 -23.48 -11.83 -10.81
CA ARG A 109 -23.79 -12.05 -9.38
C ARG A 109 -24.05 -10.72 -8.67
N PHE A 110 -23.20 -9.72 -8.89
CA PHE A 110 -23.33 -8.41 -8.27
C PHE A 110 -24.62 -7.69 -8.72
N HIS A 111 -24.96 -7.77 -10.02
CA HIS A 111 -26.21 -7.29 -10.59
C HIS A 111 -27.42 -8.12 -10.14
N GLY A 112 -27.27 -9.43 -9.91
CA GLY A 112 -28.31 -10.26 -9.30
C GLY A 112 -28.64 -9.79 -7.88
N VAL A 113 -27.61 -9.56 -7.07
CA VAL A 113 -27.76 -9.08 -5.69
C VAL A 113 -28.33 -7.65 -5.66
N LEU A 114 -27.72 -6.69 -6.36
CA LEU A 114 -28.20 -5.30 -6.35
C LEU A 114 -29.53 -5.10 -7.09
N GLY A 115 -29.74 -5.82 -8.19
CA GLY A 115 -30.89 -5.60 -9.08
C GLY A 115 -32.12 -6.45 -8.74
N ARG A 116 -31.95 -7.59 -8.06
CA ARG A 116 -33.07 -8.49 -7.72
C ARG A 116 -33.18 -8.72 -6.22
N GLU A 117 -32.10 -9.14 -5.55
CA GLU A 117 -32.19 -9.55 -4.14
C GLU A 117 -32.41 -8.37 -3.20
N LEU A 118 -31.71 -7.25 -3.42
CA LEU A 118 -31.81 -6.07 -2.57
C LEU A 118 -33.20 -5.38 -2.67
N PRO A 119 -33.80 -5.19 -3.86
CA PRO A 119 -35.17 -4.69 -3.97
C PRO A 119 -36.20 -5.65 -3.36
N GLN A 120 -36.03 -6.97 -3.55
CA GLN A 120 -36.90 -7.97 -2.93
C GLN A 120 -36.82 -7.94 -1.40
N LEU A 121 -35.61 -7.74 -0.86
CA LEU A 121 -35.42 -7.57 0.58
C LEU A 121 -36.09 -6.29 1.07
N ALA A 122 -35.95 -5.17 0.35
CA ALA A 122 -36.61 -3.91 0.69
C ALA A 122 -38.15 -4.06 0.70
N GLU A 123 -38.73 -4.76 -0.28
CA GLU A 123 -40.18 -5.04 -0.31
C GLU A 123 -40.61 -5.85 0.92
N LYS A 124 -39.85 -6.88 1.28
CA LYS A 124 -40.15 -7.70 2.46
C LYS A 124 -40.05 -6.90 3.75
N VAL A 125 -39.03 -6.06 3.90
CA VAL A 125 -38.86 -5.17 5.06
C VAL A 125 -40.03 -4.20 5.17
N LEU A 126 -40.46 -3.60 4.06
CA LEU A 126 -41.60 -2.69 4.03
C LEU A 126 -42.91 -3.41 4.44
N ARG A 127 -43.09 -4.65 3.99
CA ARG A 127 -44.23 -5.47 4.40
C ARG A 127 -44.22 -5.79 5.91
N ILE A 128 -43.05 -6.09 6.47
CA ILE A 128 -42.89 -6.32 7.91
C ILE A 128 -43.25 -5.05 8.70
N GLU A 129 -42.82 -3.87 8.24
CA GLU A 129 -43.17 -2.61 8.92
C GLU A 129 -44.67 -2.31 8.85
N ALA A 130 -45.34 -2.64 7.74
CA ALA A 130 -46.79 -2.51 7.63
C ALA A 130 -47.52 -3.46 8.60
N MET A 131 -47.06 -4.70 8.74
CA MET A 131 -47.62 -5.65 9.72
C MET A 131 -47.41 -5.16 11.15
N ARG A 132 -46.21 -4.66 11.47
CA ARG A 132 -45.92 -4.06 12.78
C ARG A 132 -46.87 -2.91 13.10
N SER A 133 -47.08 -2.01 12.13
CA SER A 133 -48.02 -0.89 12.28
C SER A 133 -49.46 -1.37 12.53
N TYR A 134 -49.91 -2.40 11.81
CA TYR A 134 -51.24 -2.98 12.01
C TYR A 134 -51.41 -3.58 13.41
N VAL A 135 -50.42 -4.35 13.87
CA VAL A 135 -50.42 -4.94 15.22
C VAL A 135 -50.47 -3.84 16.29
N GLU A 136 -49.66 -2.79 16.14
CA GLU A 136 -49.68 -1.64 17.06
C GLU A 136 -51.08 -1.00 17.14
N THR A 137 -51.71 -0.74 16.00
CA THR A 137 -53.07 -0.17 15.98
C THR A 137 -54.11 -1.11 16.57
N THR A 138 -53.94 -2.43 16.39
CA THR A 138 -54.87 -3.43 16.95
C THR A 138 -54.75 -3.48 18.48
N LEU A 139 -53.53 -3.40 19.01
CA LEU A 139 -53.30 -3.31 20.46
C LEU A 139 -53.91 -2.04 21.07
N GLN A 140 -53.83 -0.91 20.36
CA GLN A 140 -54.49 0.33 20.79
C GLN A 140 -56.01 0.20 20.81
N LEU A 141 -56.60 -0.46 19.81
CA LEU A 141 -58.04 -0.73 19.77
C LEU A 141 -58.47 -1.67 20.89
N GLU A 142 -57.69 -2.73 21.18
CA GLU A 142 -57.95 -3.65 22.28
C GLU A 142 -57.98 -2.91 23.62
N ALA A 143 -57.03 -2.01 23.87
CA ALA A 143 -57.01 -1.18 25.07
C ALA A 143 -58.28 -0.29 25.20
N LEU A 144 -58.70 0.37 24.10
CA LEU A 144 -59.90 1.20 24.10
C LEU A 144 -61.19 0.40 24.32
N VAL A 145 -61.26 -0.83 23.80
CA VAL A 145 -62.38 -1.74 24.07
C VAL A 145 -62.38 -2.16 25.54
N GLY A 146 -61.21 -2.46 26.12
CA GLY A 146 -61.08 -2.72 27.56
C GLY A 146 -61.57 -1.54 28.41
N ASP A 147 -61.14 -0.31 28.09
CA ASP A 147 -61.59 0.90 28.79
C ASP A 147 -63.13 1.08 28.69
N LEU A 148 -63.72 0.75 27.54
CA LEU A 148 -65.17 0.80 27.34
C LEU A 148 -65.89 -0.27 28.17
N GLU A 149 -65.39 -1.50 28.18
CA GLU A 149 -65.93 -2.61 28.97
C GLU A 149 -65.90 -2.29 30.47
N ASP A 150 -64.79 -1.74 30.97
CA ASP A 150 -64.64 -1.30 32.35
C ASP A 150 -65.62 -0.19 32.71
N ALA A 151 -65.81 0.81 31.84
CA ALA A 151 -66.76 1.90 32.05
C ALA A 151 -68.21 1.41 32.10
N VAL A 152 -68.60 0.50 31.19
CA VAL A 152 -69.94 -0.11 31.17
C VAL A 152 -70.17 -0.96 32.41
N PHE A 153 -69.16 -1.76 32.82
CA PHE A 153 -69.23 -2.56 34.04
C PHE A 153 -69.39 -1.68 35.29
N CYS A 154 -68.61 -0.58 35.39
CA CYS A 154 -68.73 0.40 36.46
C CYS A 154 -70.13 1.05 36.50
N PHE A 155 -70.66 1.48 35.35
CA PHE A 155 -72.00 2.06 35.27
C PHE A 155 -73.07 1.07 35.75
N MET A 156 -73.01 -0.19 35.30
CA MET A 156 -73.96 -1.22 35.69
C MET A 156 -73.87 -1.56 37.19
N ASN A 157 -72.66 -1.61 37.75
CA ASN A 157 -72.46 -1.82 39.20
C ASN A 157 -72.95 -0.62 40.03
N CYS A 158 -72.74 0.61 39.55
CA CYS A 158 -73.31 1.82 40.16
C CYS A 158 -74.84 1.84 40.09
N GLN A 159 -75.43 1.44 38.96
CA GLN A 159 -76.88 1.41 38.79
C GLN A 159 -77.53 0.36 39.70
N THR A 160 -76.97 -0.85 39.77
CA THR A 160 -77.45 -1.90 40.67
C THR A 160 -77.30 -1.49 42.15
N SER A 161 -76.15 -0.96 42.56
CA SER A 161 -75.94 -0.43 43.91
C SER A 161 -76.91 0.71 44.27
N ASN A 162 -77.13 1.67 43.36
CA ASN A 162 -78.09 2.76 43.56
C ASN A 162 -79.55 2.26 43.64
N MET A 163 -79.92 1.24 42.86
CA MET A 163 -81.25 0.62 42.97
C MET A 163 -81.44 -0.12 44.29
N PHE A 164 -80.42 -0.81 44.80
CA PHE A 164 -80.44 -1.44 46.13
C PHE A 164 -80.51 -0.39 47.25
N SER A 165 -79.72 0.68 47.16
CA SER A 165 -79.68 1.77 48.14
C SER A 165 -80.97 2.60 48.17
N ALA A 166 -81.59 2.83 47.01
CA ALA A 166 -82.92 3.46 46.90
C ALA A 166 -84.05 2.56 47.43
N LYS A 167 -83.93 1.23 47.31
CA LYS A 167 -84.88 0.28 47.92
C LYS A 167 -84.74 0.23 49.44
N LEU A 168 -83.52 0.25 49.98
CA LEU A 168 -83.27 0.29 51.42
C LEU A 168 -83.72 1.62 52.07
N SER A 169 -83.46 2.76 51.42
CA SER A 169 -83.91 4.08 51.91
C SER A 169 -85.44 4.23 51.92
N LYS A 170 -86.15 3.64 50.95
CA LYS A 170 -87.62 3.58 50.94
C LYS A 170 -88.19 2.64 52.01
N SER A 171 -87.45 1.60 52.39
CA SER A 171 -87.83 0.71 53.50
C SER A 171 -87.66 1.38 54.87
N SER A 172 -86.63 2.22 55.05
CA SER A 172 -86.40 2.92 56.32
C SER A 172 -87.38 4.07 56.60
N MET A 173 -87.97 4.72 55.58
CA MET A 173 -89.02 5.73 55.80
C MET A 173 -90.42 5.16 56.11
N SER A 174 -90.62 3.83 56.00
CA SER A 174 -91.90 3.19 56.31
C SER A 174 -91.97 2.60 57.73
N THR A 175 -90.98 2.88 58.59
CA THR A 175 -90.93 2.42 59.98
C THR A 175 -90.79 3.59 60.95
N VAL A 176 -91.80 4.46 61.00
CA VAL A 176 -92.14 5.19 62.24
C VAL A 176 -93.62 4.93 62.47
N ILE A 177 -93.85 3.95 63.33
CA ILE A 177 -95.15 3.47 63.80
C ILE A 177 -95.53 4.26 65.06
N HIS A 178 -96.85 4.45 65.18
CA HIS A 178 -97.67 4.72 66.38
C HIS A 178 -98.02 6.16 66.74
#